data_AF-A0A1M7ENW0-F1
#
_entry.id   AF-A0A1M7ENW0-F1
#
_cell.length_a   1.000
_cell.length_b   1.000
_cell.length_c   1.000
_cell.angle_alpha   90.00
_cell.angle_beta   90.00
_cell.angle_gamma   90.00
#
_symmetry.space_group_name_H-M   'P 1'
#
loop_
_entity.id
_entity.type
_entity.pdbx_description
1 polymer ?
#
loop_
_entity_poly.entity_id
_entity_poly.type
_entity_poly.pdbx_seq_one_letter_code
_entity_poly.pdbx_strand_id
1 'polypeptide(L)'
;MFVAIDRTSKVAFAELQPQATKLAAAEFLRRVLAKLPYRVHTVLTDNGIQFGNMRHQPWALPHLFDRVCTEHGIEHRFTKPGHPWTNGQVERMNRTIKEATVQRYHYQTTHELNEHLQTFLLAYNHAKRLKTLRGLTPHEFVCAQWQKNPVNFNQDPTHLT
;
A
#
# COMPACT_ATOMS: atom_id res chain seq x y z
N MET A 1 9.95 -6.18 -3.33
CA MET A 1 8.84 -5.28 -3.68
C MET A 1 7.88 -5.23 -2.51
N PHE A 2 7.57 -4.04 -2.00
CA PHE A 2 6.47 -3.84 -1.06
C PHE A 2 5.29 -3.22 -1.81
N VAL A 3 4.07 -3.59 -1.43
CA VAL A 3 2.83 -3.08 -2.03
C VAL A 3 1.85 -2.76 -0.92
N ALA A 4 1.19 -1.61 -1.04
CA ALA A 4 0.08 -1.21 -0.20
C ALA A 4 -1.10 -0.90 -1.11
N ILE A 5 -2.31 -1.27 -0.67
CA ILE A 5 -3.55 -0.92 -1.34
C ILE A 5 -4.60 -0.54 -0.32
N ASP A 6 -5.23 0.61 -0.54
CA ASP A 6 -6.36 1.04 0.28
C ASP A 6 -7.58 0.15 0.01
N ARG A 7 -8.20 -0.34 1.09
CA ARG A 7 -9.30 -1.30 0.99
C ARG A 7 -10.56 -0.70 0.37
N THR A 8 -10.74 0.60 0.46
CA THR A 8 -11.94 1.33 0.04
C THR A 8 -11.70 2.05 -1.28
N SER A 9 -10.73 2.98 -1.31
CA SER A 9 -10.42 3.83 -2.47
C SER A 9 -9.65 3.11 -3.57
N LYS A 10 -9.05 1.96 -3.25
CA LYS A 10 -8.18 1.19 -4.15
C LYS A 10 -6.89 1.90 -4.55
N VAL A 11 -6.57 3.06 -3.97
CA VAL A 11 -5.27 3.70 -4.21
C VAL A 11 -4.16 2.71 -3.85
N ALA A 12 -3.23 2.53 -4.78
CA ALA A 12 -2.16 1.56 -4.67
C ALA A 12 -0.78 2.24 -4.71
N PHE A 13 0.14 1.72 -3.90
CA PHE A 13 1.54 2.10 -3.87
C PHE A 13 2.39 0.85 -3.97
N ALA A 14 3.52 0.95 -4.66
CA ALA A 14 4.52 -0.10 -4.65
C ALA A 14 5.92 0.47 -4.76
N GLU A 15 6.86 -0.20 -4.09
CA GLU A 15 8.28 0.13 -4.14
C GLU A 15 9.12 -1.12 -4.33
N LEU A 16 10.10 -1.02 -5.23
CA LEU A 16 11.15 -2.02 -5.35
C LEU A 16 12.21 -1.73 -4.29
N GLN A 17 12.59 -2.76 -3.56
CA GLN A 17 13.62 -2.70 -2.54
C GLN A 17 14.61 -3.83 -2.84
N PRO A 18 15.93 -3.59 -2.81
CA PRO A 18 16.93 -4.63 -3.04
C PRO A 18 16.75 -5.82 -2.10
N GLN A 19 16.32 -5.55 -0.87
CA GLN A 19 16.01 -6.57 0.13
C GLN A 19 14.76 -6.20 0.93
N ALA A 20 13.93 -7.20 1.23
CA ALA A 20 12.75 -7.04 2.07
C ALA A 20 13.14 -7.09 3.56
N THR A 21 13.63 -5.97 4.10
CA THR A 21 14.01 -5.83 5.52
C THR A 21 12.92 -5.18 6.35
N LYS A 22 13.00 -5.32 7.69
CA LYS A 22 12.11 -4.64 8.66
C LYS A 22 12.15 -3.11 8.52
N LEU A 23 13.35 -2.57 8.33
CA LEU A 23 13.55 -1.13 8.12
C LEU A 23 12.90 -0.68 6.80
N ALA A 24 13.12 -1.42 5.71
CA ALA A 24 12.54 -1.08 4.42
C ALA A 24 11.00 -1.11 4.45
N ALA A 25 10.39 -2.05 5.17
CA ALA A 25 8.94 -2.08 5.35
C ALA A 25 8.41 -0.89 6.17
N ALA A 26 9.09 -0.53 7.26
CA ALA A 26 8.73 0.63 8.09
C ALA A 26 8.84 1.95 7.30
N GLU A 27 9.92 2.13 6.55
CA GLU A 27 10.14 3.30 5.71
C GLU A 27 9.16 3.37 4.53
N PHE A 28 8.80 2.21 3.95
CA PHE A 28 7.74 2.13 2.96
C PHE A 28 6.40 2.63 3.53
N LEU A 29 6.02 2.18 4.73
CA LEU A 29 4.80 2.64 5.38
C LEU A 29 4.83 4.16 5.60
N ARG A 30 5.93 4.73 6.10
CA ARG A 30 6.06 6.20 6.27
C ARG A 30 5.82 6.96 4.96
N ARG A 31 6.44 6.51 3.86
CA ARG A 31 6.26 7.12 2.54
C ARG A 31 4.84 6.99 2.01
N VAL A 32 4.16 5.87 2.26
CA VAL A 32 2.75 5.70 1.91
C VAL A 32 1.88 6.67 2.70
N LEU A 33 2.06 6.75 4.03
CA LEU A 33 1.27 7.64 4.89
C LEU A 33 1.45 9.11 4.52
N ALA A 34 2.67 9.53 4.18
CA ALA A 34 2.95 10.91 3.74
C ALA A 34 2.24 11.30 2.44
N LYS A 35 1.88 10.34 1.59
CA LYS A 35 1.18 10.59 0.31
C LYS A 35 -0.33 10.54 0.44
N LEU A 36 -0.87 9.97 1.51
CA LEU A 36 -2.31 9.81 1.67
C LEU A 36 -2.96 11.09 2.20
N PRO A 37 -4.05 11.58 1.58
CA PRO A 37 -4.74 12.78 2.04
C PRO A 37 -5.72 12.55 3.20
N TYR A 38 -5.72 11.36 3.78
CA TYR A 38 -6.64 10.95 4.81
C TYR A 38 -5.96 10.14 5.90
N ARG A 39 -6.58 10.13 7.08
CA ARG A 39 -6.06 9.41 8.23
C ARG A 39 -6.26 7.91 8.05
N VAL A 40 -5.15 7.16 8.08
CA VAL A 40 -5.19 5.70 8.18
C VAL A 40 -5.40 5.33 9.63
N HIS A 41 -6.38 4.48 9.92
CA HIS A 41 -6.66 4.01 11.28
C HIS A 41 -6.17 2.57 11.52
N THR A 42 -6.04 1.77 10.46
CA THR A 42 -5.66 0.36 10.56
C THR A 42 -4.83 -0.08 9.37
N VAL A 43 -3.78 -0.85 9.63
CA VAL A 43 -2.97 -1.55 8.62
C VAL A 43 -3.11 -3.05 8.83
N LEU A 44 -3.34 -3.79 7.74
CA LEU A 44 -3.38 -5.25 7.74
C LEU A 44 -2.19 -5.80 6.95
N THR A 45 -1.37 -6.64 7.56
CA THR A 45 -0.28 -7.35 6.88
C THR A 45 -0.40 -8.85 7.07
N ASP A 46 0.37 -9.62 6.29
CA ASP A 46 0.61 -11.01 6.63
C ASP A 46 1.55 -11.13 7.85
N ASN A 47 1.77 -12.37 8.30
CA ASN A 47 2.67 -12.67 9.42
C ASN A 47 4.16 -12.68 9.00
N GLY A 48 4.53 -11.96 7.92
CA GLY A 48 5.89 -11.86 7.44
C GLY A 48 6.82 -11.19 8.46
N ILE A 49 8.08 -11.64 8.50
CA ILE A 49 9.10 -11.15 9.43
C ILE A 49 9.43 -9.67 9.25
N GLN A 50 9.03 -9.08 8.11
CA GLN A 50 9.19 -7.67 7.80
C GLN A 50 8.15 -6.78 8.47
N PHE A 51 7.04 -7.36 8.95
CA PHE A 51 5.90 -6.63 9.49
C PHE A 51 5.72 -6.85 10.99
N GLY A 52 6.19 -7.95 11.55
CA GLY A 52 6.06 -8.22 12.98
C GLY A 52 7.16 -9.09 13.57
N ASN A 53 7.23 -9.09 14.89
CA ASN A 53 8.03 -10.07 15.62
C ASN A 53 7.38 -11.46 15.51
N MET A 54 8.21 -12.50 15.55
CA MET A 54 7.70 -13.87 15.53
C MET A 54 6.98 -14.17 16.86
N ARG A 55 5.88 -14.94 16.80
CA ARG A 55 5.04 -15.25 17.98
C ARG A 55 5.80 -15.90 19.15
N HIS A 56 6.92 -16.58 18.88
CA HIS A 56 7.75 -17.22 19.90
C HIS A 56 8.79 -16.28 20.54
N GLN A 57 8.78 -14.99 20.21
CA GLN A 57 9.70 -13.98 20.76
C GLN A 57 8.94 -12.91 21.57
N PRO A 58 8.31 -13.27 22.71
CA PRO A 58 7.45 -12.36 23.48
C PRO A 58 8.22 -11.19 24.10
N TRP A 59 9.53 -11.34 24.32
CA TRP A 59 10.40 -10.32 24.93
C TRP A 59 11.17 -9.49 23.90
N ALA A 60 10.87 -9.65 22.60
CA ALA A 60 11.52 -8.86 21.57
C ALA A 60 11.14 -7.38 21.71
N LEU A 61 12.10 -6.49 21.41
CA LEU A 61 11.85 -5.06 21.34
C LEU A 61 10.71 -4.76 20.35
N PRO A 62 9.97 -3.64 20.55
CA PRO A 62 8.90 -3.25 19.63
C PRO A 62 9.40 -3.21 18.19
N HIS A 63 8.68 -3.93 17.33
CA HIS A 63 9.03 -4.08 15.92
C HIS A 63 9.03 -2.71 15.21
N LEU A 64 9.97 -2.47 14.29
CA LEU A 64 10.08 -1.16 13.62
C LEU A 64 8.77 -0.74 12.93
N PHE A 65 8.08 -1.68 12.31
CA PHE A 65 6.78 -1.44 11.67
C PHE A 65 5.71 -1.03 12.70
N ASP A 66 5.65 -1.72 13.85
CA ASP A 66 4.71 -1.40 14.93
C ASP A 66 4.99 -0.02 15.54
N ARG A 67 6.25 0.41 15.58
CA ARG A 67 6.61 1.78 16.01
C ARG A 67 6.03 2.83 15.08
N VAL A 68 6.17 2.67 13.77
CA VAL A 68 5.57 3.60 12.78
C VAL A 68 4.06 3.64 12.95
N CYS A 69 3.41 2.48 13.10
CA CYS A 69 1.98 2.42 13.34
C CYS A 69 1.59 3.18 14.61
N THR A 70 2.29 2.96 15.71
CA THR A 70 2.03 3.62 17.00
C THR A 70 2.24 5.14 16.92
N GLU A 71 3.31 5.59 16.28
CA GLU A 71 3.60 7.02 16.04
C GLU A 71 2.46 7.75 15.32
N HIS A 72 1.72 7.04 14.46
CA HIS A 72 0.62 7.59 13.67
C HIS A 72 -0.77 7.24 14.22
N GLY A 73 -0.86 6.59 15.39
CA GLY A 73 -2.13 6.13 15.96
C GLY A 73 -2.84 5.05 15.14
N ILE A 74 -2.09 4.25 14.39
CA ILE A 74 -2.57 3.19 13.51
C ILE A 74 -2.59 1.86 14.29
N GLU A 75 -3.73 1.17 14.25
CA GLU A 75 -3.81 -0.21 14.71
C GLU A 75 -3.17 -1.14 13.67
N HIS A 76 -2.13 -1.89 14.07
CA HIS A 76 -1.54 -2.91 13.22
C HIS A 76 -2.17 -4.29 13.46
N ARG A 77 -2.71 -4.90 12.40
CA ARG A 77 -3.36 -6.21 12.43
C ARG A 77 -2.63 -7.20 11.53
N PHE A 78 -2.57 -8.45 11.96
CA PHE A 78 -2.08 -9.56 11.15
C PHE A 78 -3.24 -10.36 10.55
N THR A 79 -3.01 -10.95 9.38
CA THR A 79 -3.92 -11.97 8.85
C THR A 79 -4.02 -13.15 9.80
N LYS A 80 -5.24 -13.68 9.95
CA LYS A 80 -5.44 -14.89 10.75
C LYS A 80 -4.81 -16.10 10.03
N PRO A 81 -4.15 -17.02 10.76
CA PRO A 81 -3.71 -18.29 10.18
C PRO A 81 -4.88 -19.01 9.48
N GLY A 82 -4.63 -19.57 8.29
CA GLY A 82 -5.67 -20.23 7.50
C GLY A 82 -6.66 -19.30 6.80
N HIS A 83 -6.49 -17.97 6.86
CA HIS A 83 -7.37 -16.98 6.21
C HIS A 83 -6.65 -16.08 5.19
N PRO A 84 -5.93 -16.64 4.19
CA PRO A 84 -5.11 -15.86 3.26
C PRO A 84 -5.93 -14.87 2.42
N TRP A 85 -7.20 -15.16 2.16
CA TRP A 85 -8.09 -14.28 1.38
C TRP A 85 -8.30 -12.89 2.01
N THR A 86 -8.01 -12.73 3.31
CA THR A 86 -8.03 -11.42 3.96
C THR A 86 -6.97 -10.47 3.38
N ASN A 87 -5.89 -11.01 2.83
CA ASN A 87 -4.86 -10.28 2.09
C ASN A 87 -5.12 -10.24 0.57
N GLY A 88 -6.26 -10.74 0.10
CA GLY A 88 -6.49 -10.99 -1.33
C GLY A 88 -6.44 -9.73 -2.21
N GLN A 89 -6.61 -8.53 -1.66
CA GLN A 89 -6.48 -7.28 -2.42
C GLN A 89 -5.03 -6.98 -2.79
N VAL A 90 -4.09 -7.11 -1.85
CA VAL A 90 -2.67 -6.88 -2.14
C VAL A 90 -2.13 -8.00 -3.02
N GLU A 91 -2.55 -9.25 -2.81
CA GLU A 91 -2.17 -10.38 -3.66
C GLU A 91 -2.65 -10.20 -5.10
N ARG A 92 -3.89 -9.72 -5.29
CA ARG A 92 -4.41 -9.36 -6.60
C ARG A 92 -3.61 -8.23 -7.24
N MET A 93 -3.29 -7.18 -6.48
CA MET A 93 -2.47 -6.07 -6.99
C MET A 93 -1.07 -6.54 -7.38
N ASN A 94 -0.42 -7.37 -6.56
CA ASN A 94 0.87 -7.99 -6.87
C ASN A 94 0.83 -8.75 -8.19
N ARG A 95 -0.23 -9.55 -8.43
CA ARG A 95 -0.40 -10.24 -9.70
C ARG A 95 -0.58 -9.27 -10.86
N THR A 96 -1.45 -8.26 -10.71
CA THR A 96 -1.68 -7.24 -11.74
C THR A 96 -0.40 -6.47 -12.09
N ILE A 97 0.43 -6.12 -11.11
CA ILE A 97 1.73 -5.49 -11.34
C ILE A 97 2.63 -6.41 -12.14
N LYS A 98 2.73 -7.70 -11.77
CA LYS A 98 3.56 -8.68 -12.48
C LYS A 98 3.12 -8.85 -13.93
N GLU A 99 1.82 -8.99 -14.18
CA GLU A 99 1.21 -9.09 -15.51
C GLU A 99 1.50 -7.85 -16.38
N ALA A 100 1.47 -6.66 -15.79
CA ALA A 100 1.76 -5.41 -16.49
C ALA A 100 3.25 -5.15 -16.73
N THR A 101 4.14 -5.79 -15.95
CA THR A 101 5.59 -5.52 -15.97
C THR A 101 6.39 -6.74 -16.42
N VAL A 102 6.92 -7.51 -15.48
CA VAL A 102 7.92 -8.56 -15.69
C VAL A 102 7.42 -9.77 -16.49
N GLN A 103 6.10 -9.96 -16.61
CA GLN A 103 5.55 -11.04 -17.44
C GLN A 103 5.43 -10.67 -18.93
N ARG A 104 5.48 -9.38 -19.25
CA ARG A 104 5.29 -8.86 -20.62
C ARG A 104 6.54 -8.20 -21.20
N TYR A 105 7.42 -7.71 -20.35
CA TYR A 105 8.59 -6.93 -20.73
C TYR A 105 9.86 -7.48 -20.07
N HIS A 106 10.97 -7.41 -20.80
CA HIS A 106 12.30 -7.62 -20.27
C HIS A 106 12.95 -6.28 -19.96
N TYR A 107 13.66 -6.19 -18.83
CA TYR A 107 14.37 -4.99 -18.39
C TYR A 107 15.85 -5.31 -18.26
N GLN A 108 16.71 -4.38 -18.66
CA GLN A 108 18.15 -4.52 -18.51
C GLN A 108 18.58 -4.14 -17.09
N THR A 109 17.85 -3.22 -16.46
CA THR A 109 18.18 -2.71 -15.13
C THR A 109 16.96 -2.69 -14.20
N THR A 110 17.21 -2.69 -12.89
CA THR A 110 16.16 -2.48 -11.89
C THR A 110 15.57 -1.07 -11.96
N HIS A 111 16.33 -0.10 -12.46
CA HIS A 111 15.86 1.27 -12.64
C HIS A 111 14.73 1.34 -13.68
N GLU A 112 14.92 0.73 -14.86
CA GLU A 112 13.87 0.65 -15.89
C GLU A 112 12.60 -0.01 -15.38
N LEU A 113 12.74 -1.13 -14.63
CA LEU A 113 11.59 -1.78 -14.01
C LEU A 113 10.89 -0.86 -13.00
N ASN A 114 11.64 -0.09 -12.22
CA ASN A 114 11.07 0.87 -11.28
C ASN A 114 10.33 2.00 -12.00
N GLU A 115 10.89 2.57 -13.06
CA GLU A 115 10.22 3.61 -13.86
C GLU A 115 8.90 3.11 -14.45
N HIS A 116 8.90 1.90 -15.03
CA HIS A 116 7.67 1.32 -15.56
C HIS A 116 6.67 1.01 -14.44
N LEU A 117 7.12 0.52 -13.28
CA LEU A 117 6.25 0.32 -12.11
C LEU A 117 5.58 1.62 -11.67
N GLN A 118 6.34 2.72 -11.55
CA GLN A 118 5.78 4.02 -11.15
C GLN A 118 4.80 4.56 -12.21
N THR A 119 5.13 4.41 -13.49
CA THR A 119 4.25 4.78 -14.61
C THR A 119 2.94 3.98 -14.57
N PHE A 120 3.02 2.68 -14.31
CA PHE A 120 1.87 1.81 -14.17
C PHE A 120 0.98 2.24 -12.99
N LEU A 121 1.56 2.54 -11.83
CA LEU A 121 0.82 2.98 -10.65
C LEU A 121 0.13 4.33 -10.87
N LEU A 122 0.81 5.27 -11.54
CA LEU A 122 0.23 6.57 -11.90
C LEU A 122 -1.00 6.37 -12.80
N ALA A 123 -0.85 5.58 -13.86
CA ALA A 123 -1.97 5.24 -14.75
C ALA A 123 -3.09 4.50 -14.00
N TYR A 124 -2.75 3.58 -13.11
CA TYR A 124 -3.73 2.86 -12.30
C TYR A 124 -4.52 3.78 -11.38
N ASN A 125 -3.85 4.69 -10.66
CA ASN A 125 -4.48 5.56 -9.67
C ASN A 125 -5.26 6.73 -10.31
N HIS A 126 -4.82 7.23 -11.48
CA HIS A 126 -5.35 8.47 -12.07
C HIS A 126 -6.08 8.30 -13.41
N ALA A 127 -5.81 7.23 -14.16
CA ALA A 127 -6.42 7.03 -15.50
C ALA A 127 -7.34 5.80 -15.56
N LYS A 128 -7.11 4.77 -14.74
CA LYS A 128 -7.88 3.53 -14.79
C LYS A 128 -9.20 3.64 -14.02
N ARG A 129 -10.31 3.66 -14.74
CA ARG A 129 -11.66 3.58 -14.16
C ARG A 129 -11.96 2.18 -13.63
N LEU A 130 -12.40 2.07 -12.38
CA LEU A 130 -12.65 0.79 -11.72
C LEU A 130 -14.14 0.53 -11.52
N LYS A 131 -14.63 -0.64 -11.96
CA LYS A 131 -16.03 -1.06 -11.77
C LYS A 131 -16.44 -1.07 -10.29
N THR A 132 -15.53 -1.47 -9.40
CA THR A 132 -15.74 -1.46 -7.94
C THR A 132 -15.95 -0.06 -7.36
N LEU A 133 -15.46 0.97 -8.06
CA LEU A 133 -15.62 2.38 -7.69
C LEU A 133 -16.67 3.06 -8.55
N ARG A 134 -17.62 2.29 -9.12
CA ARG A 134 -18.70 2.79 -9.99
C ARG A 134 -18.18 3.59 -11.19
N GLY A 135 -17.04 3.17 -11.74
CA GLY A 135 -16.44 3.82 -12.92
C GLY A 135 -15.54 5.01 -12.60
N LEU A 136 -15.29 5.32 -11.33
CA LEU A 136 -14.28 6.31 -10.94
C LEU A 136 -12.87 5.71 -10.96
N THR A 137 -11.88 6.56 -11.19
CA THR A 137 -10.48 6.23 -10.87
C THR A 137 -10.30 6.22 -9.34
N PRO A 138 -9.27 5.55 -8.80
CA PRO A 138 -8.94 5.64 -7.38
C PRO A 138 -8.84 7.08 -6.87
N HIS A 139 -8.17 7.97 -7.61
CA HIS A 139 -8.03 9.38 -7.25
C HIS A 139 -9.37 10.13 -7.30
N GLU A 140 -10.16 9.99 -8.37
CA GLU A 140 -11.50 10.60 -8.47
C GLU A 140 -12.39 10.16 -7.30
N PHE A 141 -12.31 8.89 -6.89
CA PHE A 141 -13.04 8.38 -5.74
C PHE A 141 -12.60 9.06 -4.44
N VAL A 142 -11.30 9.24 -4.22
CA VAL A 142 -10.77 9.95 -3.04
C VAL A 142 -11.29 11.38 -3.00
N CYS A 143 -11.24 12.12 -4.11
CA CYS A 143 -11.79 13.47 -4.20
C CYS A 143 -13.30 13.51 -3.90
N ALA A 144 -14.06 12.54 -4.41
CA ALA A 144 -15.49 12.44 -4.13
C ALA A 144 -15.79 12.11 -2.65
N GLN A 145 -14.92 11.35 -1.97
CA GLN A 145 -15.07 11.09 -0.53
C GLN A 145 -14.73 12.32 0.30
N TRP A 146 -13.73 13.09 -0.10
CA TRP A 146 -13.37 14.35 0.55
C TRP A 146 -14.53 15.36 0.51
N GLN A 147 -15.17 15.54 -0.64
CA GLN A 147 -16.35 16.41 -0.78
C GLN A 147 -17.51 16.02 0.14
N LYS A 148 -17.64 14.72 0.47
CA LYS A 148 -18.70 14.21 1.35
C LYS A 148 -18.35 14.29 2.82
N ASN A 149 -17.10 13.99 3.18
CA ASN A 149 -16.66 13.85 4.57
C ASN A 149 -15.25 14.45 4.75
N PRO A 150 -15.09 15.78 4.65
CA PRO A 150 -13.76 16.42 4.68
C PRO A 150 -13.05 16.25 6.03
N VAL A 151 -13.79 16.03 7.12
CA VAL A 151 -13.23 15.80 8.47
C VAL A 151 -12.30 14.58 8.57
N ASN A 152 -12.44 13.60 7.67
CA ASN A 152 -11.59 12.41 7.65
C ASN A 152 -10.25 12.63 6.94
N PHE A 153 -10.07 13.81 6.35
CA PHE A 153 -8.93 14.18 5.53
C PHE A 153 -8.03 15.17 6.27
N ASN A 154 -6.73 15.04 6.05
CA ASN A 154 -5.73 15.96 6.61
C ASN A 154 -5.27 17.00 5.57
N GLN A 155 -5.61 16.82 4.29
CA GLN A 155 -5.31 17.75 3.20
C GLN A 155 -6.35 17.60 2.07
N ASP A 156 -6.48 18.64 1.24
CA ASP A 156 -7.34 18.59 0.05
C ASP A 156 -6.70 17.70 -1.04
N PRO A 157 -7.35 16.60 -1.45
CA PRO A 157 -6.79 15.69 -2.45
C PRO A 157 -6.87 16.20 -3.89
N THR A 158 -7.61 17.26 -4.17
CA THR A 158 -7.87 17.74 -5.54
C THR A 158 -6.62 18.29 -6.23
N HIS A 159 -5.62 18.69 -5.44
CA HIS A 159 -4.32 19.17 -5.93
C HIS A 159 -3.24 18.07 -5.96
N LEU A 160 -3.54 16.86 -5.50
CA LEU A 160 -2.59 15.75 -5.49
C LEU A 160 -2.63 15.07 -6.87
N THR A 161 -1.60 15.33 -7.68
CA THR A 161 -1.38 14.70 -8.98
C THR A 161 -0.06 13.96 -8.98
#